data_AF-A0A959FUY5-F1
#
_entry.id   AF-A0A959FUY5-F1
#
_cell.length_a   1.000
_cell.length_b   1.000
_cell.length_c   1.000
_cell.angle_alpha   90.00
_cell.angle_beta   90.00
_cell.angle_gamma   90.00
#
_symmetry.space_group_name_H-M   'P 1'
#
loop_
_entity.id
_entity.type
_entity.pdbx_description
1 polymer ?
#
loop_
_entity_poly.entity_id
_entity_poly.type
_entity_poly.pdbx_seq_one_letter_code
_entity_poly.pdbx_strand_id
1 'polypeptide(L)'
;RRDYSLAEMSRLVESENAAVLSAFVSSSLDGSLIDVTLKINRQNVQPIISVFERFNYEIKATFNERDYTDTLRERYDLLMNYLNV
;
A
#
# COMPACT_ATOMS: atom_id res chain seq x y z
N ARG A 1 18.55 9.41 15.89
CA ARG A 1 17.35 8.71 16.40
C ARG A 1 16.53 8.40 15.16
N ARG A 2 16.23 7.13 14.86
CA ARG A 2 15.39 6.80 13.69
C ARG A 2 13.94 6.96 14.14
N ASP A 3 13.17 7.82 13.46
CA ASP A 3 11.77 8.11 13.79
C ASP A 3 10.84 7.00 13.30
N TYR A 4 11.11 5.78 13.76
CA TYR A 4 10.34 4.58 13.44
C TYR A 4 9.49 4.17 14.65
N SER A 5 8.18 4.03 14.44
CA SER A 5 7.24 3.55 15.45
C SER A 5 6.14 2.71 14.81
N LEU A 6 6.27 1.38 14.89
CA LEU A 6 5.22 0.47 14.43
C LEU A 6 3.93 0.62 15.22
N ALA A 7 4.04 0.96 16.51
CA ALA A 7 2.89 1.22 17.36
C ALA A 7 2.09 2.43 16.89
N GLU A 8 2.76 3.48 16.40
CA GLU A 8 2.09 4.64 15.82
C GLU A 8 1.40 4.30 14.51
N MET A 9 2.11 3.64 13.59
CA MET A 9 1.52 3.19 12.32
C MET A 9 0.30 2.29 12.54
N SER A 10 0.37 1.40 13.54
CA SER A 10 -0.76 0.53 13.88
C SER A 10 -1.96 1.32 14.41
N ARG A 11 -1.74 2.32 15.28
CA ARG A 11 -2.81 3.20 15.77
C ARG A 11 -3.48 4.00 14.64
N LEU A 12 -2.69 4.48 13.66
CA LEU A 12 -3.21 5.20 12.51
C LEU A 12 -4.10 4.29 11.63
N VAL A 13 -3.70 3.04 11.43
CA VAL A 13 -4.51 2.05 10.72
C VAL A 13 -5.80 1.73 11.50
N GLU A 14 -5.69 1.55 12.81
CA GLU A 14 -6.84 1.27 13.68
C GLU A 14 -7.84 2.43 13.74
N SER A 15 -7.36 3.68 13.70
CA SER A 15 -8.24 4.87 13.66
C SER A 15 -9.11 4.95 12.41
N GLU A 16 -8.71 4.28 11.33
CA GLU A 16 -9.46 4.16 10.08
C GLU A 16 -10.29 2.86 10.01
N ASN A 17 -10.62 2.26 11.16
CA ASN A 17 -11.42 1.03 11.27
C ASN A 17 -10.85 -0.13 10.43
N ALA A 18 -9.52 -0.27 10.41
CA ALA A 18 -8.77 -1.35 9.79
C ALA A 18 -7.86 -2.02 10.82
N ALA A 19 -7.47 -3.26 10.54
CA ALA A 19 -6.52 -4.02 11.35
C ALA A 19 -5.29 -4.38 10.51
N VAL A 20 -4.11 -4.28 11.12
CA VAL A 20 -2.85 -4.76 10.54
C VAL A 20 -2.79 -6.28 10.69
N LEU A 21 -2.69 -6.98 9.56
CA LEU A 21 -2.56 -8.44 9.49
C LEU A 21 -1.11 -8.89 9.57
N SER A 22 -0.20 -8.13 8.96
CA SER A 22 1.23 -8.39 9.01
C SER A 22 2.02 -7.11 8.73
N ALA A 23 3.20 -7.01 9.32
CA ALA A 23 4.14 -5.93 9.07
C ALA A 23 5.50 -6.52 8.69
N PHE A 24 6.11 -5.99 7.63
CA PHE A 24 7.46 -6.32 7.21
C PHE A 24 8.31 -5.06 7.25
N VAL A 25 9.51 -5.17 7.80
CA VAL A 25 10.43 -4.05 7.94
C VAL A 25 11.69 -4.39 7.17
N SER A 26 12.07 -3.52 6.25
CA SER A 26 13.31 -3.60 5.49
C SER A 26 14.08 -2.29 5.60
N SER A 27 15.40 -2.36 5.54
CA SER A 27 16.25 -1.17 5.46
C SER A 27 16.66 -0.92 4.01
N SER A 28 16.63 0.33 3.57
CA SER A 28 17.26 0.69 2.29
C SER A 28 18.78 0.47 2.36
N LEU A 29 19.42 0.23 1.22
CA LEU A 29 20.86 -0.02 1.11
C LEU A 29 21.70 1.09 1.76
N ASP A 30 21.21 2.32 1.68
CA ASP A 30 21.88 3.52 2.18
C ASP A 30 21.69 3.72 3.70
N GLY A 31 20.87 2.88 4.35
CA GLY A 31 20.68 2.83 5.80
C GLY A 31 20.04 4.07 6.43
N SER A 32 19.65 5.07 5.64
CA SER A 32 19.04 6.32 6.10
C SER A 32 17.53 6.17 6.37
N LEU A 33 16.86 5.30 5.61
CA LEU A 33 15.41 5.14 5.64
C LEU A 33 15.02 3.69 5.98
N ILE A 34 13.88 3.55 6.64
CA ILE A 34 13.27 2.26 6.95
C ILE A 34 12.03 2.15 6.07
N ASP A 35 11.97 1.06 5.32
CA ASP A 35 10.81 0.69 4.53
C ASP A 35 9.93 -0.25 5.34
N VAL A 36 8.65 0.11 5.45
CA VAL A 36 7.66 -0.67 6.17
C VAL A 36 6.55 -1.06 5.21
N THR A 37 6.33 -2.36 5.07
CA THR A 37 5.19 -2.90 4.31
C THR A 37 4.14 -3.40 5.29
N LEU A 38 2.93 -2.85 5.19
CA LEU A 38 1.79 -3.25 6.03
C LEU A 38 0.75 -3.97 5.18
N LYS A 39 0.36 -5.17 5.61
CA LYS A 39 -0.83 -5.86 5.10
C LYS A 39 -2.00 -5.54 6.03
N ILE A 40 -3.12 -5.12 5.47
CA ILE A 40 -4.30 -4.71 6.22
C ILE A 40 -5.54 -5.49 5.77
N ASN A 41 -6.55 -5.56 6.65
CA ASN A 41 -7.79 -6.31 6.40
C ASN A 41 -8.86 -5.52 5.60
N ARG A 42 -8.47 -4.48 4.87
CA ARG A 42 -9.38 -3.62 4.11
C ARG A 42 -9.03 -3.59 2.64
N GLN A 43 -10.07 -3.70 1.81
CA GLN A 43 -9.95 -3.48 0.37
C GLN A 43 -9.83 -2.00 0.03
N ASN A 44 -10.50 -1.07 0.72
CA ASN A 44 -10.27 0.35 0.43
C ASN A 44 -9.14 0.87 1.31
N VAL A 45 -8.00 1.16 0.69
CA VAL A 45 -6.77 1.61 1.36
C VAL A 45 -6.55 3.12 1.28
N GLN A 46 -7.38 3.82 0.50
CA GLN A 46 -7.27 5.27 0.29
C GLN A 46 -7.35 6.08 1.60
N PRO A 47 -8.26 5.80 2.55
CA PRO A 47 -8.31 6.56 3.81
C PRO A 47 -7.01 6.43 4.62
N ILE A 48 -6.42 5.25 4.61
CA ILE A 48 -5.17 4.93 5.32
C ILE A 48 -3.98 5.64 4.67
N ILE A 49 -3.92 5.66 3.33
CA ILE A 49 -2.93 6.43 2.57
C ILE A 49 -3.02 7.92 2.96
N SER A 50 -4.23 8.49 2.95
CA SER A 50 -4.42 9.90 3.31
C SER A 50 -4.01 10.20 4.77
N VAL A 51 -4.24 9.27 5.71
CA VAL A 51 -3.72 9.42 7.08
C VAL A 51 -2.20 9.41 7.08
N PHE A 52 -1.57 8.44 6.43
CA PHE A 52 -0.12 8.34 6.42
C PHE A 52 0.56 9.57 5.80
N GLU A 53 0.01 10.11 4.70
CA GLU A 53 0.50 11.37 4.11
C GLU A 53 0.35 12.56 5.06
N ARG A 54 -0.77 12.66 5.80
CA ARG A 54 -0.99 13.70 6.82
C ARG A 54 0.02 13.65 7.97
N PHE A 55 0.57 12.48 8.26
CA PHE A 55 1.58 12.27 9.29
C PHE A 55 3.00 12.22 8.71
N ASN A 56 3.18 12.72 7.48
CA ASN A 56 4.46 12.85 6.79
C ASN A 56 5.18 11.51 6.51
N TYR A 57 4.42 10.42 6.34
CA TYR A 57 4.97 9.17 5.81
C TYR A 57 5.01 9.22 4.28
N GLU A 58 6.09 8.70 3.69
CA GLU A 58 6.23 8.56 2.24
C GLU A 58 5.65 7.23 1.76
N ILE A 59 4.67 7.29 0.85
CA ILE A 59 4.04 6.09 0.28
C ILE A 59 4.79 5.66 -0.97
N LYS A 60 5.54 4.56 -0.87
CA LYS A 60 6.29 4.01 -2.02
C LYS A 60 5.43 3.24 -3.01
N ALA A 61 4.50 2.44 -2.50
CA ALA A 61 3.64 1.60 -3.32
C ALA A 61 2.39 1.19 -2.55
N THR A 62 1.32 0.96 -3.29
CA THR A 62 0.06 0.43 -2.77
C THR A 62 -0.35 -0.75 -3.64
N PHE A 63 -0.83 -1.82 -3.02
CA PHE A 63 -1.29 -3.01 -3.73
C PHE A 63 -2.74 -3.30 -3.36
N ASN A 64 -3.60 -3.25 -4.37
CA ASN A 64 -5.01 -3.57 -4.26
C ASN A 64 -5.40 -4.65 -5.26
N GLU A 65 -6.19 -5.63 -4.81
CA GLU A 65 -6.65 -6.74 -5.65
C GLU A 65 -7.64 -6.27 -6.75
N ARG A 66 -8.40 -5.18 -6.50
CA ARG A 66 -9.28 -4.59 -7.52
C ARG A 66 -8.47 -3.99 -8.68
N ASP A 67 -7.48 -3.16 -8.38
CA ASP A 67 -6.65 -2.51 -9.39
C ASP A 67 -5.95 -3.54 -10.29
N TYR A 68 -5.51 -4.67 -9.71
CA TYR A 68 -4.92 -5.77 -10.46
C TYR A 68 -5.91 -6.41 -11.45
N THR A 69 -7.14 -6.64 -11.02
CA THR A 69 -8.18 -7.27 -11.85
C THR A 69 -8.61 -6.38 -13.01
N ASP A 70 -8.78 -5.08 -12.75
CA ASP A 70 -9.17 -4.10 -13.78
C ASP A 70 -8.06 -3.94 -14.83
N THR A 71 -6.81 -3.84 -14.39
CA THR A 71 -5.65 -3.75 -15.29
C THR A 71 -5.52 -5.01 -16.16
N LEU A 72 -5.76 -6.20 -15.58
CA LEU A 72 -5.70 -7.46 -16.32
C LEU A 72 -6.81 -7.53 -17.39
N ARG A 73 -8.02 -7.05 -17.05
CA ARG A 73 -9.14 -6.98 -17.98
C ARG A 73 -8.86 -6.02 -19.13
N GLU A 74 -8.36 -4.82 -18.84
CA GLU A 74 -7.99 -3.84 -19.87
C GLU A 74 -6.95 -4.41 -20.85
N ARG A 75 -5.92 -5.10 -20.35
CA ARG A 75 -4.92 -5.78 -21.19
C ARG A 75 -5.51 -6.90 -22.05
N TYR A 76 -6.48 -7.64 -21.50
CA TYR A 76 -7.20 -8.66 -22.26
C TYR A 76 -8.04 -8.04 -23.38
N ASP A 77 -8.78 -6.97 -23.08
CA ASP A 77 -9.63 -6.29 -24.06
C ASP A 77 -8.77 -5.66 -25.19
N LEU A 78 -7.62 -5.07 -24.85
CA LEU A 78 -6.64 -4.57 -25.83
C LEU A 78 -6.12 -5.68 -26.76
N LEU A 79 -5.81 -6.86 -26.19
CA LEU A 79 -5.37 -8.01 -26.98
C LEU A 79 -6.46 -8.50 -27.94
N MET A 80 -7.70 -8.63 -27.45
CA MET A 80 -8.83 -9.06 -28.29
C MET A 80 -9.13 -8.06 -29.40
N ASN A 81 -9.03 -6.76 -29.12
CA ASN A 81 -9.15 -5.72 -30.14
C ASN A 81 -8.04 -5.83 -31.21
N TYR A 82 -6.80 -6.11 -30.82
CA TYR A 82 -5.71 -6.31 -31.77
C TYR A 82 -5.93 -7.53 -32.68
N LEU A 83 -6.46 -8.63 -32.13
CA LEU A 83 -6.70 -9.88 -32.87
C LEU A 83 -7.92 -9.81 -33.81
N ASN A 84 -8.88 -8.91 -33.54
CA ASN A 84 -10.07 -8.73 -34.35
C ASN A 84 -9.87 -7.77 -35.55
N VAL A 85 -8.65 -7.28 -35.77
CA VAL A 85 -8.25 -6.43 -36.90
C VAL A 85 -7.59 -7.27 -38.00
#